data_AF-A0A6V8Q746-F1
#
_entry.id   AF-A0A6V8Q746-F1
#
_cell.length_a   1.000
_cell.length_b   1.000
_cell.length_c   1.000
_cell.angle_alpha   90.00
_cell.angle_beta   90.00
_cell.angle_gamma   90.00
#
_symmetry.space_group_name_H-M   'P 1'
#
loop_
_entity.id
_entity.type
_entity.pdbx_description
1 polymer ?
#
loop_
_entity_poly.entity_id
_entity_poly.type
_entity_poly.pdbx_seq_one_letter_code
_entity_poly.pdbx_strand_id
1 'polypeptide(L)' 'MQVIHATCAGIDVHKREVKVCLVTGDAQGKRTQEVRTFGTMTKELLMMRDWLQDHNCRVVAME' A
#
# COMPACT_ATOMS: atom_id res chain seq x y z
N MET A 1 7.13 7.52 -20.50
CA MET A 1 6.26 6.93 -19.47
C MET A 1 6.07 7.98 -18.39
N GLN A 2 4.83 8.39 -18.09
CA GLN A 2 4.53 9.45 -17.11
C GLN A 2 4.05 8.80 -15.81
N VAL A 3 4.62 9.21 -14.67
CA VAL A 3 4.15 8.79 -13.34
C VAL A 3 2.92 9.62 -12.99
N ILE A 4 1.76 8.96 -12.87
CA ILE A 4 0.48 9.60 -12.50
C ILE A 4 0.27 9.61 -10.98
N HIS A 5 0.76 8.56 -10.30
CA HIS A 5 0.70 8.44 -8.84
C HIS A 5 2.11 8.23 -8.30
N ALA A 6 2.60 9.21 -7.52
CA ALA A 6 3.90 9.12 -6.86
C ALA A 6 3.89 8.08 -5.73
N THR A 7 2.75 7.89 -5.06
CA THR A 7 2.55 6.86 -4.04
C THR A 7 1.33 6.02 -4.37
N CYS A 8 1.49 4.70 -4.41
CA CYS A 8 0.41 3.73 -4.60
C CYS A 8 0.72 2.42 -3.86
N ALA A 9 -0.27 1.54 -3.72
CA ALA A 9 -0.03 0.21 -3.18
C ALA A 9 -0.74 -0.91 -3.97
N GLY A 10 -0.13 -2.09 -3.99
CA GLY A 10 -0.81 -3.34 -4.34
C GLY A 10 -1.26 -4.04 -3.06
N ILE A 11 -2.47 -4.60 -3.05
CA ILE A 11 -3.04 -5.34 -1.92
C ILE A 11 -3.44 -6.72 -2.42
N ASP A 12 -2.94 -7.76 -1.77
CA ASP A 12 -3.27 -9.15 -2.05
C ASP A 12 -4.01 -9.73 -0.84
N VAL A 13 -5.29 -10.09 -1.02
CA VAL A 13 -6.18 -10.49 0.07
C VAL A 13 -6.33 -12.01 0.12
N HIS A 14 -5.78 -12.62 1.16
CA HIS A 14 -5.93 -14.03 1.46
C HIS A 14 -6.94 -14.27 2.58
N LYS A 15 -7.30 -15.54 2.83
CA LYS A 15 -8.30 -15.91 3.84
C LYS A 15 -8.00 -15.40 5.26
N ARG A 16 -6.72 -15.28 5.63
CA ARG A 16 -6.29 -14.90 6.99
C ARG A 16 -5.45 -13.64 7.06
N GLU A 17 -4.87 -13.23 5.93
CA GLU A 17 -3.91 -12.14 5.88
C GLU A 17 -4.15 -11.27 4.65
N VAL A 18 -3.74 -10.02 4.77
CA VAL A 18 -3.75 -9.02 3.71
C VAL A 18 -2.32 -8.53 3.54
N LYS A 19 -1.73 -8.77 2.38
CA LYS A 19 -0.36 -8.37 2.08
C LYS A 19 -0.38 -7.08 1.27
N VAL A 20 0.23 -6.03 1.81
CA VAL A 20 0.26 -4.71 1.18
C VAL A 20 1.68 -4.39 0.76
N CYS A 21 1.83 -4.04 -0.51
CA CYS A 21 3.06 -3.58 -1.13
C CYS A 21 2.92 -2.10 -1.45
N LEU A 22 3.46 -1.24 -0.60
CA LEU A 22 3.50 0.21 -0.80
C LEU A 22 4.68 0.56 -1.71
N VAL A 23 4.42 1.43 -2.68
CA VAL A 23 5.41 1.94 -3.63
C VAL A 23 5.40 3.45 -3.57
N THR A 24 6.56 4.05 -3.36
CA THR A 24 6.76 5.50 -3.40
C THR A 24 7.85 5.83 -4.41
N GLY A 25 7.56 6.75 -5.32
CA GLY A 25 8.51 7.34 -6.26
C GLY A 25 8.85 8.77 -5.85
N ASP A 26 10.12 9.15 -5.99
CA ASP A 26 10.55 10.54 -5.82
C ASP A 26 10.70 11.28 -7.16
N ALA A 27 10.93 12.59 -7.09
CA ALA A 27 11.12 13.45 -8.26
C ALA A 27 12.37 13.10 -9.10
N GLN A 28 13.27 12.28 -8.56
CA GLN A 28 14.50 11.83 -9.21
C GLN A 28 14.31 10.46 -9.89
N GLY A 29 13.10 9.91 -9.84
CA GLY A 29 12.74 8.62 -10.44
C GLY A 29 13.16 7.41 -9.60
N LYS A 30 13.64 7.62 -8.36
CA LYS A 30 13.96 6.52 -7.46
C LYS A 30 12.67 6.00 -6.85
N ARG A 31 12.47 4.68 -6.97
CA ARG A 31 11.36 3.96 -6.39
C ARG A 31 11.81 3.25 -5.11
N THR A 32 11.05 3.38 -4.05
CA THR A 32 11.16 2.55 -2.85
C THR A 32 9.90 1.72 -2.67
N GLN A 33 10.06 0.60 -1.98
CA GLN A 33 8.98 -0.34 -1.73
C GLN A 33 9.02 -0.79 -0.27
N GLU A 34 7.86 -0.79 0.38
CA GLU A 34 7.68 -1.37 1.71
C GLU A 34 6.56 -2.40 1.65
N VAL A 35 6.81 -3.58 2.21
CA VAL A 35 5.81 -4.65 2.28
C VAL A 35 5.42 -4.86 3.73
N ARG A 36 4.12 -4.86 4.00
CA ARG A 36 3.57 -5.12 5.33
C ARG A 36 2.37 -6.04 5.21
N THR A 37 2.26 -6.97 6.16
CA THR A 37 1.14 -7.92 6.25
C THR A 37 0.26 -7.54 7.43
N PHE A 38 -1.05 -7.59 7.22
CA PHE A 38 -2.09 -7.34 8.21
C PHE A 38 -3.02 -8.54 8.31
N GLY A 39 -3.80 -8.65 9.39
CA GLY A 39 -4.91 -9.61 9.45
C GLY A 39 -6.17 -9.15 8.71
N THR A 40 -7.13 -10.06 8.54
CA THR A 40 -8.43 -9.79 7.88
C THR A 40 -9.54 -9.31 8.84
N MET A 41 -9.22 -9.14 10.12
CA MET A 41 -10.17 -8.64 11.12
C MET A 41 -10.20 -7.11 11.12
N THR A 42 -11.35 -6.51 11.46
CA THR A 42 -11.58 -5.06 11.37
C THR A 42 -10.47 -4.20 12.00
N LYS A 43 -9.94 -4.60 13.17
CA LYS A 43 -8.85 -3.87 13.83
C LYS A 43 -7.60 -3.78 12.94
N GLU A 44 -7.22 -4.88 12.32
CA GLU A 44 -6.05 -4.97 11.45
C GLU A 44 -6.28 -4.20 10.14
N LEU A 45 -7.50 -4.27 9.58
CA LEU A 45 -7.86 -3.49 8.39
C LEU A 45 -7.86 -1.98 8.65
N LEU A 46 -8.24 -1.54 9.85
CA LEU A 46 -8.14 -0.13 10.25
C LEU A 46 -6.68 0.29 10.41
N MET A 47 -5.82 -0.55 11.00
CA MET A 47 -4.38 -0.29 11.09
C MET A 47 -3.73 -0.23 9.70
N MET A 48 -4.16 -1.08 8.76
CA MET A 48 -3.74 -1.03 7.36
C MET A 48 -4.13 0.29 6.71
N ARG A 49 -5.38 0.74 6.89
CA ARG A 49 -5.85 2.03 6.39
C ARG A 49 -5.00 3.17 6.95
N ASP A 50 -4.81 3.21 8.26
CA ASP A 50 -4.07 4.29 8.92
C ASP A 50 -2.62 4.34 8.42
N TRP A 51 -1.98 3.17 8.28
CA TRP A 51 -0.64 3.08 7.70
C TRP A 51 -0.58 3.58 6.25
N LEU A 52 -1.55 3.24 5.41
CA LEU A 52 -1.62 3.77 4.04
C LEU A 52 -1.83 5.29 4.01
N GLN A 53 -2.62 5.84 4.93
CA GLN A 53 -2.85 7.27 5.06
C GLN A 53 -1.59 8.03 5.49
N ASP A 54 -0.83 7.49 6.45
CA ASP A 54 0.44 8.06 6.91
C ASP A 54 1.46 8.19 5.77
N HIS A 55 1.39 7.29 4.79
CA HIS A 55 2.26 7.31 3.60
C HIS A 55 1.68 8.12 2.43
N ASN A 56 0.56 8.82 2.63
CA ASN A 56 -0.17 9.54 1.57
C ASN A 56 -0.56 8.65 0.36
N CYS A 57 -0.78 7.35 0.60
CA CYS A 57 -1.23 6.44 -0.44
C CYS A 57 -2.72 6.64 -0.72
N ARG A 58 -3.05 7.19 -1.90
CA ARG A 58 -4.44 7.47 -2.31
C ARG A 58 -5.03 6.45 -3.27
N VAL A 59 -4.17 5.65 -3.91
CA VAL A 59 -4.58 4.70 -4.96
C VAL A 59 -4.01 3.35 -4.63
N VAL A 60 -4.90 2.35 -4.59
CA VAL A 60 -4.54 0.96 -4.40
C VAL A 60 -5.14 0.11 -5.50
N ALA A 61 -4.41 -0.90 -5.93
CA ALA A 61 -4.94 -2.02 -6.68
C ALA A 61 -5.08 -3.20 -5.72
N MET A 62 -6.18 -3.95 -5.83
CA MET A 62 -6.45 -5.09 -4.96
C MET A 62 -6.70 -6.33 -5.81
N GLU A 63 -6.07 -7.44 -5.44
CA GLU A 63 -6.26 -8.78 -6.00
C GLU A 63 -6.85 -9.77 -4.99
#